data_AF-A0A7W2T1Y1-F1
#
_entry.id   AF-A0A7W2T1Y1-F1
#
_cell.length_a   1.000
_cell.length_b   1.000
_cell.length_c   1.000
_cell.angle_alpha   90.00
_cell.angle_beta   90.00
_cell.angle_gamma   90.00
#
_symmetry.space_group_name_H-M   'P 1'
#
loop_
_entity.id
_entity.type
_entity.pdbx_description
1 polymer ?
#
loop_
_entity_poly.entity_id
_entity_poly.type
_entity_poly.pdbx_seq_one_letter_code
_entity_poly.pdbx_strand_id
1 'polypeptide(L)'
;MDSDNEIMPRKEGPKRLLQKIAKVISIISIFLGVVSAIYLLTINSEDEKVLKASMGAVAFFCFTLGIVLNAIANTNLPDLRINKNNKTK
;
A
#
# COMPACT_ATOMS: atom_id res chain seq x y z
N MET A 1 -21.44 -12.43 36.08
CA MET A 1 -21.70 -12.21 34.65
C MET A 1 -20.47 -11.57 34.05
N ASP A 2 -19.54 -12.49 33.80
CA ASP A 2 -18.56 -12.51 32.73
C ASP A 2 -18.92 -11.58 31.58
N SER A 3 -17.93 -10.80 31.14
CA SER A 3 -17.54 -10.74 29.72
C SER A 3 -16.34 -9.82 29.62
N ASP A 4 -15.17 -10.44 29.78
CA ASP A 4 -13.93 -10.16 29.09
C ASP A 4 -14.09 -9.24 27.87
N ASN A 5 -13.83 -7.95 28.09
CA ASN A 5 -13.34 -7.09 27.03
C ASN A 5 -12.39 -6.10 27.69
N GLU A 6 -11.31 -6.63 28.27
CA GLU A 6 -10.08 -5.87 28.40
C GLU A 6 -9.69 -5.44 26.98
N ILE A 7 -10.12 -4.25 26.59
CA ILE A 7 -9.55 -3.51 25.47
C ILE A 7 -8.12 -3.21 25.91
N MET A 8 -7.22 -4.19 25.73
CA MET A 8 -5.79 -3.96 25.89
C MET A 8 -5.49 -2.72 25.03
N PRO A 9 -4.97 -1.63 25.62
CA PRO A 9 -4.67 -0.44 24.85
C PRO A 9 -3.67 -0.88 23.80
N ARG A 10 -4.14 -0.97 22.55
CA ARG A 10 -3.33 -1.32 21.40
C ARG A 10 -2.16 -0.35 21.44
N LYS A 11 -1.00 -0.81 21.90
CA LYS A 11 0.23 -0.03 21.82
C LYS A 11 0.50 0.12 20.34
N GLU A 12 -0.02 1.20 19.76
CA GLU A 12 0.21 1.59 18.40
C GLU A 12 1.71 1.82 18.30
N GLY A 13 2.43 0.80 17.83
CA GLY A 13 3.86 0.92 17.58
C GLY A 13 4.07 2.14 16.67
N PRO A 14 5.15 2.90 16.87
CA PRO A 14 5.39 4.11 16.09
C PRO A 14 5.28 3.78 14.61
N LYS A 15 4.42 4.51 13.89
CA LYS A 15 4.18 4.34 12.45
C LYS A 15 5.54 4.24 11.74
N ARG A 16 5.89 3.03 11.31
CA ARG A 16 7.21 2.74 10.74
C ARG A 16 7.46 3.68 9.57
N LEU A 17 8.70 4.14 9.41
CA LEU A 17 9.11 4.91 8.22
C LEU A 17 8.70 4.19 6.94
N LEU A 18 8.83 2.85 6.89
CA LEU A 18 8.35 2.02 5.78
C LEU A 18 6.85 2.13 5.51
N GLN A 19 6.02 2.27 6.55
CA GLN A 19 4.56 2.38 6.42
C GLN A 19 4.17 3.76 5.89
N LYS A 20 4.90 4.80 6.30
CA LYS A 20 4.76 6.17 5.80
C LYS A 20 5.19 6.25 4.32
N ILE A 21 6.32 5.64 3.98
CA ILE A 21 6.84 5.56 2.60
C ILE A 21 5.86 4.75 1.73
N ALA A 22 5.36 3.61 2.21
CA ALA A 22 4.38 2.81 1.50
C ALA A 22 3.08 3.58 1.22
N LYS A 23 2.63 4.41 2.17
CA LYS A 23 1.44 5.25 1.99
C LYS A 23 1.64 6.34 0.92
N VAL A 24 2.82 6.94 0.86
CA VAL A 24 3.14 7.95 -0.15
C VAL A 24 3.26 7.29 -1.54
N ILE A 25 3.97 6.16 -1.62
CA ILE A 25 4.13 5.41 -2.88
C ILE A 25 2.78 4.88 -3.36
N SER A 26 1.90 4.42 -2.48
CA SER A 26 0.57 3.92 -2.88
C SER A 26 -0.26 5.03 -3.55
N ILE A 27 -0.27 6.22 -2.96
CA ILE A 27 -0.99 7.38 -3.50
C ILE A 27 -0.43 7.79 -4.86
N ILE A 28 0.89 7.83 -5.02
CA ILE A 28 1.53 8.19 -6.28
C ILE A 28 1.23 7.12 -7.36
N SER A 29 1.31 5.84 -7.00
CA SER A 29 1.04 4.71 -7.90
C SER A 29 -0.41 4.69 -8.39
N ILE A 30 -1.38 4.96 -7.50
CA ILE A 30 -2.79 5.08 -7.88
C ILE A 30 -2.99 6.26 -8.83
N PHE A 31 -2.37 7.41 -8.54
CA PHE A 31 -2.50 8.60 -9.37
C PHE A 31 -1.95 8.36 -10.79
N LEU A 32 -0.76 7.75 -10.90
CA LEU A 32 -0.19 7.35 -12.20
C LEU A 32 -1.07 6.33 -12.93
N GLY A 33 -1.62 5.34 -12.23
CA GLY A 33 -2.52 4.35 -12.81
C GLY A 33 -3.78 5.00 -13.41
N VAL A 34 -4.38 5.95 -12.69
CA VAL A 34 -5.57 6.69 -13.16
C VAL A 34 -5.23 7.56 -14.37
N VAL A 35 -4.13 8.31 -14.35
CA VAL A 35 -3.70 9.15 -15.48
C VAL A 35 -3.42 8.30 -16.71
N SER A 36 -2.74 7.16 -16.54
CA SER A 36 -2.44 6.22 -17.62
C SER A 36 -3.71 5.60 -18.22
N ALA A 37 -4.69 5.25 -17.38
CA ALA A 37 -5.98 4.75 -17.83
C ALA A 37 -6.80 5.80 -18.62
N ILE A 38 -6.81 7.06 -18.17
CA ILE A 38 -7.47 8.17 -18.88
C ILE A 38 -6.79 8.42 -20.24
N TYR A 39 -5.46 8.39 -20.28
CA TYR A 39 -4.70 8.54 -21.52
C TYR A 39 -5.02 7.42 -22.52
N LEU A 40 -5.11 6.18 -22.03
CA LEU A 40 -5.50 5.01 -22.82
C LEU A 40 -6.93 5.13 -23.40
N LEU A 41 -7.86 5.73 -22.64
CA LEU A 41 -9.23 5.96 -23.09
C LEU A 41 -9.31 7.00 -24.22
N THR A 42 -8.37 7.95 -24.25
CA THR A 42 -8.37 9.07 -25.20
C THR A 42 -7.67 8.73 -26.53
N ILE A 43 -6.71 7.79 -26.51
CA ILE A 43 -6.05 7.28 -27.73
C ILE A 43 -6.90 6.17 -28.37
N ASN A 44 -7.56 6.52 -29.46
CA ASN A 44 -8.29 5.61 -30.35
C ASN A 44 -7.55 5.32 -31.67
N SER A 45 -6.24 5.60 -31.73
CA SER A 45 -5.43 5.31 -32.92
C SER A 45 -5.12 3.81 -32.97
N GLU A 46 -5.55 3.13 -34.03
CA GLU A 46 -5.39 1.67 -34.20
C GLU A 46 -3.95 1.24 -34.50
N ASP A 47 -3.06 2.18 -34.83
CA ASP A 47 -1.69 1.89 -35.29
C ASP A 47 -0.76 1.38 -34.16
N GLU A 48 -1.13 1.58 -32.90
CA GLU A 48 -0.28 1.28 -31.75
C GLU A 48 -0.85 0.19 -30.82
N LYS A 49 -1.34 -0.92 -31.38
CA LYS A 49 -1.96 -2.03 -30.61
C LYS A 49 -1.04 -2.60 -29.52
N VAL A 50 0.27 -2.71 -29.80
CA VAL A 50 1.28 -3.24 -28.86
C VAL A 50 1.53 -2.27 -27.70
N LEU A 51 1.62 -0.98 -28.02
CA LEU A 51 1.79 0.11 -27.05
C LEU A 51 0.54 0.23 -26.18
N LYS A 52 -0.66 0.14 -26.76
CA LYS A 52 -1.94 0.14 -26.03
C LYS A 52 -2.06 -1.05 -25.08
N ALA A 53 -1.71 -2.26 -25.52
CA ALA A 53 -1.72 -3.44 -24.67
C ALA A 53 -0.72 -3.32 -23.50
N SER A 54 0.49 -2.84 -23.78
CA SER A 54 1.52 -2.62 -22.77
C SER A 54 1.11 -1.53 -21.77
N MET A 55 0.54 -0.43 -22.23
CA MET A 55 0.06 0.68 -21.41
C MET A 55 -1.11 0.24 -20.51
N GLY A 56 -2.03 -0.58 -21.03
CA GLY A 56 -3.09 -1.21 -20.24
C GLY A 56 -2.55 -2.12 -19.13
N ALA A 57 -1.55 -2.95 -19.43
CA ALA A 57 -0.89 -3.80 -18.45
C ALA A 57 -0.18 -2.98 -17.35
N VAL A 58 0.55 -1.93 -17.72
CA VAL A 58 1.23 -1.03 -16.78
C VAL A 58 0.22 -0.29 -15.89
N ALA A 59 -0.89 0.19 -16.45
CA ALA A 59 -1.96 0.82 -15.68
C ALA A 59 -2.57 -0.14 -14.64
N PHE A 60 -2.86 -1.38 -15.05
CA PHE A 60 -3.40 -2.39 -14.15
C PHE A 60 -2.41 -2.78 -13.04
N PHE A 61 -1.12 -2.88 -13.38
CA PHE A 61 -0.06 -3.15 -12.44
C PHE A 61 0.11 -2.02 -11.41
N CYS A 62 0.17 -0.76 -11.85
CA CYS A 62 0.25 0.41 -10.96
C CYS A 62 -0.95 0.51 -10.03
N PHE A 63 -2.15 0.20 -10.53
CA PHE A 63 -3.36 0.17 -9.71
C PHE A 63 -3.31 -0.93 -8.65
N THR A 64 -2.92 -2.14 -9.04
CA THR A 64 -2.81 -3.29 -8.14
C THR A 64 -1.74 -3.05 -7.06
N LEU A 65 -0.56 -2.55 -7.44
CA LEU A 65 0.47 -2.14 -6.48
C LEU A 65 -0.04 -1.03 -5.55
N GLY A 66 -0.74 -0.03 -6.11
CA GLY A 66 -1.38 1.02 -5.32
C GLY A 66 -2.27 0.45 -4.21
N ILE A 67 -3.13 -0.51 -4.53
CA ILE A 67 -3.99 -1.19 -3.55
C ILE A 67 -3.17 -1.98 -2.52
N VAL A 68 -2.18 -2.77 -2.96
CA VAL A 68 -1.35 -3.61 -2.08
C VAL A 68 -0.56 -2.74 -1.11
N LEU A 69 0.13 -1.70 -1.59
CA LEU A 69 0.87 -0.77 -0.75
C LEU A 69 -0.05 0.00 0.19
N ASN A 70 -1.26 0.36 -0.25
CA ASN A 70 -2.25 1.01 0.62
C ASN A 70 -2.73 0.07 1.73
N ALA A 71 -2.96 -1.20 1.42
CA ALA A 71 -3.31 -2.21 2.42
C ALA A 71 -2.18 -2.36 3.45
N ILE A 72 -0.93 -2.53 3.02
CA ILE A 72 0.25 -2.63 3.89
C ILE A 72 0.42 -1.37 4.76
N ALA A 73 0.18 -0.19 4.19
CA ALA A 73 0.24 1.07 4.91
C ALA A 73 -0.86 1.21 5.98
N ASN A 74 -2.01 0.56 5.78
CA ASN A 74 -3.14 0.61 6.70
C ASN A 74 -3.11 -0.50 7.76
N THR A 75 -2.34 -1.57 7.53
CA THR A 75 -2.13 -2.63 8.52
C THR A 75 -1.26 -2.10 9.65
N ASN A 76 -1.79 -2.08 10.88
CA ASN A 76 -1.03 -1.67 12.07
C ASN A 76 -0.16 -2.85 12.53
N LEU A 77 1.07 -2.96 12.00
CA LEU A 77 2.00 -4.02 12.40
C LEU A 77 2.46 -3.77 13.85
N PRO A 78 2.22 -4.71 14.79
CA PRO A 78 2.73 -4.60 16.14
C PRO A 78 4.26 -4.60 16.13
N ASP A 79 4.87 -3.91 17.09
CA ASP A 79 6.33 -3.82 17.20
C ASP A 79 6.91 -5.22 17.51
N LEU A 80 7.54 -5.84 16.51
CA LEU A 80 8.19 -7.16 16.62
C LEU A 80 9.61 -7.07 17.22
N ARG A 81 10.08 -5.90 17.68
CA ARG A 81 11.35 -5.82 18.39
C ARG A 81 11.24 -6.54 19.73
N ILE A 82 11.79 -7.75 19.80
CA ILE A 82 12.13 -8.40 21.07
C ILE A 82 13.13 -7.49 21.79
N ASN A 83 12.65 -6.81 22.83
CA ASN A 83 13.50 -6.02 23.71
C ASN A 83 14.40 -6.97 24.52
N LYS A 84 15.63 -7.21 24.05
CA LYS A 84 16.65 -8.00 24.75
C LYS A 84 17.25 -7.24 25.94
N ASN A 85 16.43 -6.57 26.75
CA ASN A 85 16.88 -5.83 27.94
C ASN A 85 16.46 -6.52 29.25
N ASN A 86 16.46 -7.84 29.30
CA ASN A 86 16.31 -8.58 30.55
C ASN A 86 17.39 -9.67 30.63
N LYS A 87 18.58 -9.28 31.12
CA LYS A 87 19.47 -10.06 32.01
C LYS A 87 20.74 -9.25 32.30
N THR A 88 20.60 -8.15 33.04
CA THR A 88 21.72 -7.62 33.84
C THR A 88 21.16 -6.92 35.07
N LYS A 89 20.78 -7.71 36.07
CA LYS A 89 21.24 -7.54 37.45
C LYS A 89 20.82 -8.75 38.26
#